data_AF-A0A7S1GFX4-F1
#
_entry.id   AF-A0A7S1GFX4-F1
#
_cell.length_a   1.000
_cell.length_b   1.000
_cell.length_c   1.000
_cell.angle_alpha   90.00
_cell.angle_beta   90.00
_cell.angle_gamma   90.00
#
_symmetry.space_group_name_H-M   'P 1'
#
loop_
_entity.id
_entity.type
_entity.pdbx_description
1 polymer ?
#
loop_
_entity_poly.entity_id
_entity_poly.type
_entity_poly.pdbx_seq_one_letter_code
_entity_poly.pdbx_strand_id
1 'polypeptide(L)'
;VVAALLAAAPAAPAAAPAAAAAPKPMAGLLTKKGSSFPYSWKTRHFTLTPATRVPAAPRAPATLVYRDGDGSGRELGRLVLVRGSRVVAEEGTTHGGVACFKVVGEDGMAVLAHAADAAANSRWVAALTAVVDAANE
;
A
#
# COMPACT_ATOMS: atom_id res chain seq x y z
N VAL A 1 7.23 65.13 -1.80
CA VAL A 1 6.40 64.45 -2.82
C VAL A 1 7.31 63.44 -3.51
N VAL A 2 7.51 62.23 -2.95
CA VAL A 2 6.79 60.94 -3.21
C VAL A 2 7.04 60.50 -4.68
N ALA A 3 7.64 59.35 -5.02
CA ALA A 3 7.27 57.98 -4.64
C ALA A 3 8.44 56.98 -4.75
N ALA A 4 8.43 55.98 -3.86
CA ALA A 4 9.24 54.77 -3.92
C ALA A 4 8.70 53.83 -5.01
N LEU A 5 9.58 53.34 -5.90
CA LEU A 5 9.22 52.30 -6.86
C LEU A 5 9.36 50.92 -6.19
N LEU A 6 8.22 50.37 -5.77
CA LEU A 6 8.11 49.01 -5.25
C LEU A 6 8.16 48.05 -6.45
N ALA A 7 9.23 47.26 -6.58
CA ALA A 7 9.32 46.20 -7.58
C ALA A 7 8.38 45.06 -7.18
N ALA A 8 7.28 44.90 -7.91
CA ALA A 8 6.36 43.78 -7.78
C ALA A 8 7.03 42.51 -8.32
N ALA A 9 7.34 41.56 -7.44
CA ALA A 9 7.75 40.22 -7.82
C ALA A 9 6.57 39.49 -8.49
N PRO A 10 6.76 38.81 -9.64
CA PRO A 10 5.71 37.99 -10.23
C PRO A 10 5.41 36.81 -9.30
N ALA A 11 4.15 36.69 -8.90
CA ALA A 11 3.65 35.53 -8.17
C ALA A 11 3.94 34.26 -8.99
N ALA A 12 4.77 33.38 -8.43
CA ALA A 12 5.02 32.08 -9.00
C ALA A 12 3.69 31.33 -9.16
N PRO A 13 3.44 30.66 -10.30
CA PRO A 13 2.25 29.85 -10.45
C PRO A 13 2.26 28.76 -9.39
N ALA A 14 1.24 28.76 -8.53
CA ALA A 14 0.98 27.67 -7.60
C ALA A 14 1.03 26.36 -8.39
N ALA A 15 2.00 25.51 -8.06
CA ALA A 15 2.14 24.19 -8.65
C ALA A 15 0.80 23.47 -8.49
N ALA A 16 0.10 23.25 -9.60
CA ALA A 16 -1.07 22.39 -9.63
C ALA A 16 -0.68 21.08 -8.94
N PRO A 17 -1.47 20.57 -7.98
CA PRO A 17 -1.14 19.31 -7.34
C PRO A 17 -1.01 18.29 -8.47
N ALA A 18 0.19 17.72 -8.59
CA ALA A 18 0.44 16.64 -9.52
C ALA A 18 -0.70 15.65 -9.33
N ALA A 19 -1.52 15.45 -10.36
CA ALA A 19 -2.59 14.48 -10.32
C ALA A 19 -1.94 13.15 -9.97
N ALA A 20 -2.00 12.78 -8.69
CA ALA A 20 -1.37 11.59 -8.18
C ALA A 20 -1.95 10.45 -9.01
N ALA A 21 -1.13 9.86 -9.87
CA ALA A 21 -1.56 8.81 -10.77
C ALA A 21 -2.27 7.76 -9.91
N ALA A 22 -3.55 7.54 -10.17
CA ALA A 22 -4.36 6.65 -9.34
C ALA A 22 -3.61 5.32 -9.17
N PRO A 23 -3.38 4.86 -7.92
CA PRO A 23 -2.59 3.66 -7.70
C PRO A 23 -3.22 2.51 -8.49
N LYS A 24 -2.40 1.73 -9.18
CA LYS A 24 -2.88 0.63 -10.04
C LYS A 24 -3.12 -0.63 -9.19
N PRO A 25 -4.12 -1.46 -9.54
CA PRO A 25 -4.30 -2.76 -8.90
C PRO A 25 -3.05 -3.63 -9.13
N MET A 26 -2.66 -4.36 -8.08
CA MET A 26 -1.50 -5.25 -8.11
C MET A 26 -1.90 -6.62 -7.58
N ALA A 27 -1.50 -7.68 -8.27
CA ALA A 27 -1.72 -9.05 -7.82
C ALA A 27 -0.45 -9.87 -7.99
N GLY A 28 -0.27 -10.87 -7.14
CA GLY A 28 0.90 -11.74 -7.20
C GLY A 28 1.07 -12.61 -5.97
N LEU A 29 2.06 -13.48 -6.02
CA LEU A 29 2.39 -14.38 -4.93
C LEU A 29 3.27 -13.69 -3.89
N LEU A 30 2.89 -13.81 -2.63
CA LEU A 30 3.71 -13.41 -1.49
C LEU A 30 3.76 -14.53 -0.47
N THR A 31 4.90 -14.69 0.16
CA THR A 31 5.06 -15.61 1.28
C THR A 31 4.69 -14.87 2.55
N LYS A 32 3.58 -15.25 3.17
CA LYS A 32 3.06 -14.65 4.40
C LYS A 32 3.38 -15.54 5.60
N LYS A 33 3.74 -14.92 6.73
CA LYS A 33 3.79 -15.61 8.03
C LYS A 33 2.38 -15.91 8.52
N GLY A 34 2.09 -17.18 8.78
CA GLY A 34 0.82 -17.63 9.32
C GLY A 34 0.52 -16.95 10.66
N SER A 35 -0.76 -16.63 10.90
CA SER A 35 -1.22 -15.95 12.11
C SER A 35 -1.57 -16.92 13.26
N SER A 36 -1.62 -18.23 12.98
CA SER A 36 -2.00 -19.27 13.94
C SER A 36 -0.87 -20.28 14.13
N PHE A 37 -0.70 -20.77 15.36
CA PHE A 37 0.33 -21.75 15.69
C PHE A 37 0.03 -23.11 15.03
N PRO A 38 1.03 -23.80 14.45
CA PRO A 38 2.43 -23.38 14.32
C PRO A 38 2.61 -22.27 13.27
N TYR A 39 3.37 -21.24 13.64
CA TYR A 39 3.69 -20.10 12.76
C TYR A 39 4.51 -20.58 11.55
N SER A 40 3.82 -20.88 10.47
CA SER A 40 4.42 -21.36 9.22
C SER A 40 4.37 -20.28 8.14
N TRP A 41 5.43 -20.19 7.34
CA TRP A 41 5.44 -19.35 6.16
C TRP A 41 4.75 -20.08 5.02
N LYS A 42 3.75 -19.44 4.40
CA LYS A 42 3.01 -20.01 3.28
C LYS A 42 2.90 -19.00 2.16
N THR A 43 3.17 -19.46 0.94
CA THR A 43 2.94 -18.69 -0.28
C THR A 43 1.44 -18.59 -0.55
N ARG A 44 0.97 -17.37 -0.75
CA ARG A 44 -0.44 -17.03 -0.93
C ARG A 44 -0.58 -16.05 -2.08
N HIS A 45 -1.76 -16.07 -2.72
CA HIS A 45 -2.06 -15.13 -3.77
C HIS A 45 -2.65 -13.85 -3.18
N PHE A 46 -1.95 -12.73 -3.34
CA PHE A 46 -2.39 -11.43 -2.87
C PHE A 46 -2.96 -10.59 -4.00
N THR A 47 -3.98 -9.81 -3.68
CA THR A 47 -4.61 -8.85 -4.58
C THR A 47 -4.80 -7.54 -3.83
N LEU A 48 -4.04 -6.53 -4.23
CA LEU A 48 -4.18 -5.15 -3.80
C LEU A 48 -5.10 -4.42 -4.76
N THR A 49 -6.25 -3.99 -4.23
CA THR A 49 -7.23 -3.18 -4.94
C THR A 49 -7.16 -1.77 -4.37
N PRO A 50 -6.76 -0.76 -5.16
CA PRO A 50 -6.74 0.64 -4.75
C PRO A 50 -8.17 1.14 -4.50
N ALA A 51 -8.30 2.22 -3.71
CA ALA A 51 -9.58 2.89 -3.54
C ALA A 51 -10.00 3.52 -4.87
N THR A 52 -11.15 3.11 -5.41
CA THR A 52 -11.68 3.70 -6.64
C THR A 52 -12.62 4.84 -6.29
N ARG A 53 -12.31 6.03 -6.82
CA ARG A 53 -13.22 7.17 -6.77
C ARG A 53 -14.20 7.03 -7.92
N VAL A 54 -15.36 6.43 -7.65
CA VAL A 54 -16.46 6.41 -8.61
C VAL A 54 -17.21 7.75 -8.48
N PRO A 55 -17.39 8.53 -9.56
CA PRO A 55 -18.01 9.86 -9.49
C PRO A 55 -19.44 9.89 -8.94
N ALA A 56 -20.12 8.73 -8.91
CA ALA A 56 -21.54 8.61 -8.57
C ALA A 56 -21.84 7.63 -7.41
N ALA A 57 -20.83 7.11 -6.71
CA ALA A 57 -21.01 6.13 -5.64
C ALA A 57 -20.10 6.41 -4.44
N PRO A 58 -20.46 5.95 -3.23
CA PRO A 58 -19.57 6.04 -2.06
C PRO A 58 -18.18 5.45 -2.36
N ARG A 59 -17.13 6.13 -1.88
CA ARG A 59 -15.71 5.80 -2.11
C ARG A 59 -15.47 4.36 -1.61
N ALA A 60 -15.20 3.42 -2.52
CA ALA A 60 -14.87 2.06 -2.13
C ALA A 60 -13.48 2.07 -1.47
N PRO A 61 -13.31 1.48 -0.27
CA PRO A 61 -12.03 1.51 0.42
C PRO A 61 -11.01 0.65 -0.33
N ALA A 62 -9.73 1.02 -0.22
CA ALA A 62 -8.66 0.18 -0.70
C ALA A 62 -8.63 -1.13 0.10
N THR A 63 -8.34 -2.25 -0.57
CA THR A 63 -8.35 -3.57 0.06
C THR A 63 -7.14 -4.40 -0.38
N LEU A 64 -6.56 -5.12 0.58
CA LEU A 64 -5.56 -6.15 0.34
C LEU A 64 -6.16 -7.50 0.73
N VAL A 65 -6.49 -8.30 -0.27
CA VAL A 65 -7.07 -9.63 -0.09
C VAL A 65 -5.99 -10.69 -0.31
N TYR A 66 -5.92 -11.70 0.55
CA TYR A 66 -5.06 -12.86 0.33
C TYR A 66 -5.87 -14.16 0.31
N ARG A 67 -5.58 -14.97 -0.70
CA ARG A 67 -6.23 -16.24 -0.99
C ARG A 67 -5.26 -17.40 -0.87
N ASP A 68 -5.79 -18.61 -0.71
CA ASP A 68 -4.94 -19.80 -0.75
C ASP A 68 -4.20 -19.90 -2.10
N GLY A 69 -2.94 -20.36 -2.03
CA GLY A 69 -2.06 -20.50 -3.19
C GLY A 69 -2.24 -21.85 -3.90
N ASP A 70 -3.07 -22.75 -3.36
CA ASP A 70 -3.39 -24.07 -3.91
C ASP A 70 -4.33 -24.03 -5.15
N GLY A 71 -4.74 -22.83 -5.59
CA GLY A 71 -5.66 -22.67 -6.72
C GLY A 71 -7.14 -22.78 -6.37
N SER A 72 -7.49 -23.04 -5.10
CA SER A 72 -8.89 -23.09 -4.63
C SER A 72 -9.62 -21.75 -4.72
N GLY A 73 -8.87 -20.64 -4.80
CA GLY A 73 -9.43 -19.29 -4.79
C GLY A 73 -10.05 -18.88 -3.46
N ARG A 74 -9.91 -19.70 -2.40
CA ARG A 74 -10.49 -19.44 -1.09
C ARG A 74 -9.89 -18.19 -0.47
N GLU A 75 -10.71 -17.20 -0.12
CA GLU A 75 -10.30 -16.03 0.66
C GLU A 75 -9.92 -16.47 2.08
N LEU A 76 -8.68 -16.17 2.47
CA LEU A 76 -8.15 -16.46 3.80
C LEU A 76 -8.15 -15.22 4.69
N GLY A 77 -8.24 -14.04 4.10
CA GLY A 77 -8.46 -12.80 4.80
C GLY A 77 -8.33 -11.59 3.90
N ARG A 78 -8.74 -10.47 4.47
CA ARG A 78 -8.84 -9.17 3.82
C ARG A 78 -8.40 -8.12 4.82
N LEU A 79 -7.49 -7.25 4.39
CA LEU A 79 -7.16 -6.02 5.08
C LEU A 79 -7.82 -4.88 4.33
N VAL A 80 -8.56 -4.04 5.05
CA VAL A 80 -9.09 -2.79 4.51
C VAL A 80 -8.04 -1.72 4.80
N LEU A 81 -7.54 -1.08 3.75
CA LEU A 81 -6.54 -0.03 3.81
C LEU A 81 -7.27 1.32 3.85
N VAL A 82 -7.47 1.83 5.07
CA VAL A 82 -8.12 3.11 5.36
C VAL A 82 -7.14 4.07 6.04
N ARG A 83 -7.60 5.29 6.29
CA ARG A 83 -6.84 6.31 7.00
C ARG A 83 -6.27 5.77 8.31
N GLY A 84 -4.95 5.86 8.49
CA GLY A 84 -4.24 5.30 9.65
C GLY A 84 -3.60 3.92 9.41
N SER A 85 -3.89 3.27 8.28
CA SER A 85 -3.13 2.10 7.84
C SER A 85 -1.67 2.49 7.58
N ARG A 86 -0.73 1.56 7.76
CA ARG A 86 0.69 1.81 7.50
C ARG A 86 1.42 0.59 6.96
N VAL A 87 2.42 0.86 6.12
CA VAL A 87 3.36 -0.14 5.62
C VAL A 87 4.68 0.08 6.34
N VAL A 88 5.21 -0.97 6.95
CA VAL A 88 6.46 -0.94 7.69
C VAL A 88 7.40 -1.96 7.05
N ALA A 89 8.54 -1.52 6.53
CA ALA A 89 9.62 -2.44 6.23
C ALA A 89 10.18 -2.93 7.57
N GLU A 90 10.15 -4.24 7.85
CA GLU A 90 10.75 -4.75 9.08
C GLU A 90 12.25 -4.93 8.88
N GLU A 91 13.01 -3.92 9.28
CA GLU A 91 14.47 -4.01 9.33
C GLU A 91 14.88 -5.15 10.26
N GLY A 92 15.61 -6.13 9.72
CA GLY A 92 16.13 -7.29 10.46
C GLY A 92 15.28 -8.57 10.37
N THR A 93 14.03 -8.51 9.88
CA THR A 93 13.22 -9.71 9.67
C THR A 93 13.39 -10.22 8.24
N THR A 94 14.30 -11.17 8.02
CA THR A 94 14.50 -11.82 6.71
C THR A 94 14.01 -13.27 6.71
N HIS A 95 13.37 -13.70 5.63
CA HIS A 95 13.02 -15.10 5.40
C HIS A 95 13.47 -15.51 3.99
N GLY A 96 14.20 -16.62 3.89
CA GLY A 96 14.78 -17.07 2.62
C GLY A 96 15.74 -16.07 1.98
N GLY A 97 16.39 -15.20 2.77
CA GLY A 97 17.29 -14.15 2.27
C GLY A 97 16.60 -12.88 1.77
N VAL A 98 15.27 -12.76 1.88
CA VAL A 98 14.50 -11.58 1.47
C VAL A 98 13.96 -10.85 2.71
N ALA A 99 14.09 -9.53 2.72
CA ALA A 99 13.54 -8.68 3.79
C ALA A 99 12.01 -8.73 3.79
N CYS A 100 11.41 -8.86 4.97
CA CYS A 100 9.95 -8.87 5.11
C CYS A 100 9.42 -7.44 5.25
N PHE A 101 8.19 -7.25 4.81
CA PHE A 101 7.40 -6.05 5.08
C PHE A 101 6.13 -6.43 5.83
N LYS A 102 5.63 -5.47 6.60
CA LYS A 102 4.43 -5.61 7.41
C LYS A 102 3.43 -4.54 7.00
N VAL A 103 2.23 -4.97 6.67
CA VAL A 103 1.10 -4.07 6.42
C VAL A 103 0.19 -4.14 7.63
N VAL A 104 -0.10 -3.00 8.25
CA VAL A 104 -0.99 -2.88 9.40
C VAL A 104 -2.23 -2.10 8.96
N GLY A 105 -3.40 -2.75 9.00
CA GLY A 105 -4.69 -2.10 8.84
C GLY A 105 -5.14 -1.39 10.12
N GLU A 106 -6.20 -0.60 10.04
CA GLU A 106 -6.71 0.19 11.18
C GLU A 106 -7.24 -0.69 12.31
N ASP A 107 -7.85 -1.83 11.99
CA ASP A 107 -8.36 -2.82 12.95
C ASP A 107 -7.26 -3.51 13.79
N GLY A 108 -6.00 -3.08 13.71
CA GLY A 108 -4.84 -3.72 14.32
C GLY A 108 -4.39 -5.01 13.63
N MET A 109 -5.12 -5.44 12.60
CA MET A 109 -4.75 -6.59 11.76
C MET A 109 -3.46 -6.30 11.00
N ALA A 110 -2.45 -7.15 11.23
CA ALA A 110 -1.15 -7.04 10.59
C ALA A 110 -0.83 -8.26 9.73
N VAL A 111 -0.30 -8.01 8.54
CA VAL A 111 0.22 -9.03 7.64
C VAL A 111 1.71 -8.83 7.45
N LEU A 112 2.50 -9.79 7.93
CA LEU A 112 3.93 -9.89 7.64
C LEU A 112 4.14 -10.81 6.45
N ALA A 113 4.75 -10.29 5.38
CA ALA A 113 5.01 -11.02 4.16
C ALA A 113 6.31 -10.59 3.48
N HIS A 114 6.78 -11.40 2.53
CA HIS A 114 7.84 -11.01 1.60
C HIS A 114 7.52 -11.57 0.21
N ALA A 115 8.06 -10.92 -0.83
CA ALA A 115 7.99 -11.41 -2.20
C ALA A 115 9.07 -12.47 -2.49
N ALA A 116 9.06 -13.03 -3.69
CA ALA A 116 10.03 -14.04 -4.13
C ALA A 116 11.48 -13.52 -4.13
N ASP A 117 11.67 -12.23 -4.42
CA ASP A 117 12.97 -11.57 -4.49
C ASP A 117 12.87 -10.11 -4.03
N ALA A 118 14.02 -9.48 -3.79
CA ALA A 118 14.10 -8.11 -3.29
C ALA A 118 13.46 -7.08 -4.23
N ALA A 119 13.57 -7.24 -5.56
CA ALA A 119 13.01 -6.28 -6.51
C ALA A 119 11.47 -6.37 -6.53
N ALA A 120 10.91 -7.58 -6.54
CA ALA A 120 9.48 -7.80 -6.37
C ALA A 120 8.99 -7.26 -5.02
N ASN A 121 9.77 -7.43 -3.96
CA ASN A 121 9.45 -6.95 -2.62
C ASN A 121 9.35 -5.42 -2.57
N SER A 122 10.33 -4.71 -3.15
CA SER A 122 10.30 -3.25 -3.26
C SER A 122 9.12 -2.74 -4.07
N ARG A 123 8.71 -3.45 -5.14
CA ARG A 123 7.51 -3.09 -5.92
C ARG A 123 6.24 -3.20 -5.09
N TRP A 124 6.11 -4.27 -4.30
CA TRP A 124 4.97 -4.45 -3.40
C TRP A 124 4.92 -3.38 -2.32
N VAL A 125 6.05 -3.08 -1.68
CA VAL A 125 6.13 -2.01 -0.66
C VAL A 125 5.74 -0.67 -1.28
N ALA A 126 6.29 -0.30 -2.44
CA ALA A 126 5.96 0.95 -3.12
C ALA A 126 4.46 1.05 -3.48
N ALA A 127 3.87 -0.03 -4.01
CA ALA A 127 2.44 -0.06 -4.36
C ALA A 127 1.55 0.06 -3.11
N LEU A 128 1.88 -0.65 -2.03
CA LEU A 128 1.14 -0.58 -0.78
C LEU A 128 1.24 0.81 -0.15
N THR A 129 2.43 1.41 -0.13
CA THR A 129 2.64 2.78 0.38
C THR A 129 1.81 3.78 -0.43
N ALA A 130 1.86 3.73 -1.76
CA ALA A 130 1.06 4.62 -2.61
C ALA A 130 -0.46 4.48 -2.38
N VAL A 131 -0.96 3.26 -2.15
CA VAL A 131 -2.37 3.03 -1.83
C VAL A 131 -2.74 3.56 -0.46
N VAL A 132 -1.88 3.35 0.54
CA VAL A 132 -2.10 3.85 1.91
C VAL A 132 -2.05 5.37 1.96
N ASP A 133 -1.09 6.00 1.27
CA ASP A 133 -0.98 7.45 1.18
C ASP A 133 -2.23 8.04 0.52
N ALA A 134 -2.69 7.47 -0.62
CA ALA A 134 -3.92 7.89 -1.28
C ALA A 134 -5.20 7.66 -0.44
N ALA A 135 -5.15 6.76 0.55
CA ALA A 135 -6.24 6.54 1.51
C ALA A 135 -6.20 7.53 2.70
N ASN A 136 -5.05 8.16 2.95
CA ASN A 136 -4.87 9.19 3.98
C ASN A 136 -5.25 10.59 3.48
N GLU A 137 -5.30 10.81 2.16
CA GLU A 137 -5.80 12.03 1.48
C GLU A 137 -7.35 12.13 1.39
#